data_AF-A0A3P1SB48-F1
#
_entry.id   AF-A0A3P1SB48-F1
#
_cell.length_a   1.000
_cell.length_b   1.000
_cell.length_c   1.000
_cell.angle_alpha   90.00
_cell.angle_beta   90.00
_cell.angle_gamma   90.00
#
_symmetry.space_group_name_H-M   'P 1'
#
loop_
_entity.id
_entity.type
_entity.pdbx_description
1 polymer ?
#
loop_
_entity_poly.entity_id
_entity_poly.type
_entity_poly.pdbx_seq_one_letter_code
_entity_poly.pdbx_strand_id
1 'polypeptide(L)'
;MLHAKMNLKEMIDYRLSEEELNKLDPSIMSLSRIVISGSTREECYAFIRYMFSMQQEDILTQFFHEPLETIFYDFAIQEKVIVIFQLLGLNPQHEISTYFEQLLNKYQGDQEIVIDTFDDDTNMYRTSTYDEEIKTTLIPLQRQN
;
A
#
# COMPACT_ATOMS: atom_id res chain seq x y z
N MET A 1 -9.79 7.96 4.85
CA MET A 1 -8.81 6.84 5.05
C MET A 1 -9.55 5.55 5.36
N LEU A 2 -8.88 4.39 5.33
CA LEU A 2 -9.49 3.11 5.75
C LEU A 2 -10.00 3.18 7.19
N HIS A 3 -11.16 2.57 7.45
CA HIS A 3 -11.72 2.49 8.79
C HIS A 3 -12.37 1.14 9.07
N ALA A 4 -12.41 0.73 10.34
CA ALA A 4 -12.86 -0.60 10.78
C ALA A 4 -14.29 -1.02 10.34
N LYS A 5 -15.14 -0.08 9.92
CA LYS A 5 -16.49 -0.38 9.41
C LYS A 5 -16.53 -0.77 7.93
N MET A 6 -15.43 -0.60 7.18
CA MET A 6 -15.37 -0.98 5.77
C MET A 6 -15.26 -2.50 5.65
N ASN A 7 -15.95 -3.09 4.68
CA ASN A 7 -15.68 -4.46 4.25
C ASN A 7 -14.47 -4.52 3.31
N LEU A 8 -13.97 -5.73 3.02
CA LEU A 8 -12.78 -5.89 2.17
C LEU A 8 -12.93 -5.21 0.80
N LYS A 9 -14.10 -5.35 0.14
CA LYS A 9 -14.33 -4.74 -1.16
C LYS A 9 -14.25 -3.22 -1.07
N GLU A 10 -14.87 -2.63 -0.06
CA GLU A 10 -14.80 -1.18 0.18
C GLU A 10 -13.35 -0.74 0.40
N MET A 11 -12.53 -1.49 1.13
CA MET A 11 -11.11 -1.16 1.33
C MET A 11 -10.27 -1.30 0.04
N ILE A 12 -10.53 -2.32 -0.77
CA ILE A 12 -9.88 -2.56 -2.08
C ILE A 12 -10.31 -1.53 -3.13
N ASP A 13 -11.50 -0.95 -3.01
CA ASP A 13 -11.97 0.07 -3.94
C ASP A 13 -11.72 1.49 -3.43
N TYR A 14 -11.37 1.63 -2.15
CA TYR A 14 -11.21 2.93 -1.51
C TYR A 14 -10.17 3.81 -2.22
N ARG A 15 -10.54 5.06 -2.43
CA ARG A 15 -9.71 6.17 -2.90
C ARG A 15 -9.95 7.35 -1.98
N LEU A 16 -8.94 8.19 -1.79
CA LEU A 16 -9.18 9.47 -1.13
C LEU A 16 -10.05 10.33 -2.04
N SER A 17 -11.08 10.93 -1.46
CA SER A 17 -11.76 12.05 -2.10
C SER A 17 -10.92 13.33 -2.00
N GLU A 18 -11.16 14.30 -2.88
CA GLU A 18 -10.56 15.64 -2.81
C GLU A 18 -10.80 16.29 -1.43
N GLU A 19 -11.98 16.08 -0.84
CA GLU A 19 -12.30 16.59 0.50
C GLU A 19 -11.42 15.94 1.60
N GLU A 20 -11.14 14.64 1.48
CA GLU A 20 -10.25 13.96 2.42
C GLU A 20 -8.80 14.37 2.23
N LEU A 21 -8.33 14.55 0.99
CA LEU A 21 -6.99 15.07 0.68
C LEU A 21 -6.78 16.44 1.31
N ASN A 22 -7.75 17.35 1.17
CA ASN A 22 -7.70 18.69 1.75
C ASN A 22 -7.65 18.72 3.29
N LYS A 23 -7.98 17.60 3.95
CA LYS A 23 -7.90 17.45 5.41
C LYS A 23 -6.57 16.83 5.86
N LEU A 24 -5.76 16.30 4.95
CA LEU A 24 -4.44 15.76 5.28
C LEU A 24 -3.43 16.88 5.51
N ASP A 25 -2.29 16.52 6.10
CA ASP A 25 -1.15 17.42 6.19
C ASP A 25 -0.76 17.91 4.77
N PRO A 26 -0.51 19.22 4.56
CA PRO A 26 -0.13 19.75 3.25
C PRO A 26 1.15 19.15 2.65
N SER A 27 1.96 18.46 3.46
CA SER A 27 3.14 17.71 3.01
C SER A 27 2.82 16.35 2.40
N ILE A 28 1.58 15.84 2.55
CA ILE A 28 1.19 14.57 1.92
C ILE A 28 1.01 14.78 0.41
N MET A 29 1.77 14.03 -0.37
CA MET A 29 1.78 14.11 -1.83
C MET A 29 1.14 12.92 -2.50
N SER A 30 0.99 11.80 -1.79
CA SER A 30 0.42 10.57 -2.36
C SER A 30 -0.15 9.66 -1.29
N LEU A 31 -0.94 8.69 -1.71
CA LEU A 31 -1.45 7.61 -0.86
C LEU A 31 -1.00 6.29 -1.44
N SER A 32 -0.43 5.42 -0.59
CA SER A 32 -0.16 4.04 -0.96
C SER A 32 -1.09 3.11 -0.22
N ARG A 33 -1.80 2.25 -0.96
CA ARG A 33 -2.54 1.14 -0.40
C ARG A 33 -1.81 -0.16 -0.69
N ILE A 34 -1.55 -0.91 0.37
CA ILE A 34 -0.85 -2.18 0.30
C ILE A 34 -1.85 -3.28 0.63
N VAL A 35 -1.92 -4.29 -0.23
CA VAL A 35 -2.69 -5.51 -0.06
C VAL A 35 -1.73 -6.69 -0.08
N ILE A 36 -1.79 -7.52 0.95
CA ILE A 36 -0.98 -8.72 1.11
C ILE A 36 -1.92 -9.91 1.18
N SER A 37 -1.70 -10.93 0.37
CA SER A 37 -2.44 -12.19 0.45
C SER A 37 -1.49 -13.37 0.69
N GLY A 38 -1.80 -14.16 1.71
CA GLY A 38 -1.05 -15.36 2.07
C GLY A 38 -1.99 -16.47 2.56
N SER A 39 -1.43 -17.64 2.86
CA SER A 39 -2.17 -18.78 3.41
C SER A 39 -2.40 -18.62 4.91
N THR A 40 -1.51 -17.90 5.58
CA THR A 40 -1.58 -17.64 7.03
C THR A 40 -1.40 -16.15 7.36
N ARG A 41 -1.85 -15.77 8.56
CA ARG A 41 -1.55 -14.43 9.12
C ARG A 41 -0.05 -14.22 9.21
N GLU A 42 0.69 -15.21 9.69
CA GLU A 42 2.12 -15.09 9.92
C GLU A 42 2.91 -14.79 8.64
N GLU A 43 2.53 -15.43 7.53
CA GLU A 43 3.03 -15.11 6.19
C GLU A 43 2.72 -13.65 5.80
N CYS A 44 1.48 -13.21 5.95
CA CYS A 44 1.10 -11.84 5.59
C CYS A 44 1.87 -10.80 6.43
N TYR A 45 1.98 -11.03 7.75
CA TYR A 45 2.72 -10.15 8.65
C TYR A 45 4.24 -10.22 8.45
N ALA A 46 4.78 -11.23 7.77
CA ALA A 46 6.21 -11.31 7.48
C ALA A 46 6.69 -10.15 6.60
N PHE A 47 5.91 -9.76 5.58
CA PHE A 47 6.23 -8.59 4.76
C PHE A 47 6.15 -7.29 5.57
N ILE A 48 5.13 -7.15 6.42
CA ILE A 48 4.98 -5.97 7.29
C ILE A 48 6.19 -5.84 8.20
N ARG A 49 6.61 -6.92 8.88
CA ARG A 49 7.79 -6.92 9.74
C ARG A 49 9.07 -6.62 8.98
N TYR A 50 9.19 -7.08 7.73
CA TYR A 50 10.34 -6.77 6.88
C TYR A 50 10.39 -5.27 6.56
N MET A 51 9.27 -4.72 6.08
CA MET A 51 9.14 -3.31 5.71
C MET A 51 9.36 -2.38 6.90
N PHE A 52 8.83 -2.73 8.07
CA PHE A 52 8.95 -1.96 9.32
C PHE A 52 10.13 -2.40 10.21
N SER A 53 11.08 -3.18 9.68
CA SER A 53 12.27 -3.53 10.45
C SER A 53 13.13 -2.30 10.73
N MET A 54 13.90 -2.31 11.82
CA MET A 54 14.78 -1.18 12.20
C MET A 54 15.72 -0.73 11.07
N GLN A 55 16.12 -1.64 10.16
CA GLN A 55 16.96 -1.31 9.01
C GLN A 55 16.23 -0.48 7.93
N GLN A 56 14.90 -0.55 7.90
CA GLN A 56 14.04 0.13 6.94
C GLN A 56 13.32 1.33 7.56
N GLU A 57 13.22 1.42 8.89
CA GLU A 57 12.50 2.49 9.60
C GLU A 57 12.98 3.89 9.22
N ASP A 58 14.30 4.11 9.16
CA ASP A 58 14.88 5.39 8.73
C ASP A 58 14.52 5.75 7.29
N ILE A 59 14.31 4.76 6.42
CA ILE A 59 13.92 4.97 5.03
C ILE A 59 12.41 5.21 4.96
N LEU A 60 11.61 4.42 5.67
CA LEU A 60 10.16 4.58 5.72
C LEU A 60 9.75 5.97 6.20
N THR A 61 10.43 6.51 7.23
CA THR A 61 10.15 7.85 7.76
C THR A 61 10.56 8.99 6.83
N GLN A 62 11.39 8.73 5.82
CA GLN A 62 11.70 9.69 4.75
C GLN A 62 10.61 9.71 3.67
N PHE A 63 9.97 8.57 3.41
CA PHE A 63 8.98 8.42 2.35
C PHE A 63 7.53 8.60 2.84
N PHE A 64 7.26 8.35 4.12
CA PHE A 64 5.91 8.27 4.65
C PHE A 64 5.75 9.09 5.93
N HIS A 65 4.59 9.70 6.06
CA HIS A 65 4.15 10.40 7.26
C HIS A 65 3.68 9.40 8.32
N GLU A 66 4.27 9.50 9.52
CA GLU A 66 3.91 8.72 10.71
C GLU A 66 3.67 7.22 10.43
N PRO A 67 4.58 6.52 9.73
CA PRO A 67 4.31 5.16 9.25
C PRO A 67 4.07 4.17 10.40
N LEU A 68 4.62 4.42 11.59
CA LEU A 68 4.44 3.58 12.78
C LEU A 68 3.03 3.66 13.38
N GLU A 69 2.24 4.67 13.03
CA GLU A 69 0.84 4.81 13.46
C GLU A 69 -0.15 4.11 12.52
N THR A 70 0.36 3.40 11.51
CA THR A 70 -0.44 2.68 10.52
C THR A 70 -1.31 1.60 11.16
N ILE A 71 -2.59 1.61 10.79
CA ILE A 71 -3.55 0.58 11.19
C ILE A 71 -3.61 -0.50 10.11
N PHE A 72 -3.48 -1.75 10.54
CA PHE A 72 -3.57 -2.93 9.68
C PHE A 72 -4.93 -3.62 9.86
N TYR A 73 -5.56 -3.98 8.74
CA TYR A 73 -6.82 -4.71 8.73
C TYR A 73 -6.61 -6.08 8.10
N ASP A 74 -6.99 -7.15 8.80
CA ASP A 74 -6.87 -8.52 8.31
C ASP A 74 -8.24 -9.19 8.11
N PHE A 75 -8.36 -9.95 7.04
CA PHE A 75 -9.56 -10.68 6.65
C PHE A 75 -9.19 -12.14 6.39
N ALA A 76 -9.92 -13.07 7.01
CA ALA A 76 -9.82 -14.49 6.70
C ALA A 76 -10.93 -14.85 5.70
N ILE A 77 -10.53 -15.25 4.48
CA ILE A 77 -11.45 -15.58 3.38
C ILE A 77 -11.04 -16.94 2.82
N GLN A 78 -11.87 -17.95 3.06
CA GLN A 78 -11.60 -19.33 2.66
C GLN A 78 -10.22 -19.80 3.16
N GLU A 79 -9.32 -20.20 2.26
CA GLU A 79 -7.96 -20.67 2.55
C GLU A 79 -6.91 -19.55 2.47
N LYS A 80 -7.34 -18.28 2.43
CA LYS A 80 -6.47 -17.11 2.34
C LYS A 80 -6.70 -16.14 3.48
N VAL A 81 -5.61 -15.48 3.86
CA VAL A 81 -5.61 -14.29 4.69
C VAL A 81 -5.27 -13.11 3.79
N ILE A 82 -5.99 -12.01 3.96
CA ILE A 82 -5.72 -10.75 3.27
C ILE A 82 -5.48 -9.69 4.33
N VAL A 83 -4.32 -9.03 4.26
CA VAL A 83 -4.00 -7.86 5.10
C VAL A 83 -3.96 -6.63 4.21
N ILE A 84 -4.65 -5.58 4.61
CA ILE A 84 -4.71 -4.31 3.90
C ILE A 84 -4.41 -3.15 4.84
N PHE A 85 -3.61 -2.19 4.36
CA PHE A 85 -3.31 -0.96 5.07
C PHE A 85 -2.94 0.16 4.10
N GLN A 86 -2.78 1.37 4.65
CA GLN A 86 -2.42 2.57 3.90
C GLN A 86 -1.20 3.25 4.51
N LEU A 87 -0.39 3.84 3.65
CA LEU A 87 0.69 4.75 4.02
C LEU A 87 0.47 6.09 3.31
N LEU A 88 0.66 7.18 4.05
CA LEU A 88 0.60 8.54 3.51
C LEU A 88 1.99 8.96 3.05
N GLY A 89 2.15 9.18 1.76
CA GLY A 89 3.43 9.47 1.13
C GLY A 89 3.82 10.94 1.20
N LEU A 90 5.07 11.21 1.57
CA LEU A 90 5.70 12.53 1.55
C LEU A 90 6.33 12.88 0.19
N ASN A 91 6.34 11.91 -0.73
CA ASN A 91 6.95 12.01 -2.05
C ASN A 91 5.91 11.80 -3.16
N PRO A 92 6.20 12.27 -4.38
CA PRO A 92 5.42 11.92 -5.55
C PRO A 92 5.30 10.41 -5.75
N GLN A 93 4.15 9.97 -6.27
CA GLN A 93 3.82 8.56 -6.50
C GLN A 93 4.91 7.73 -7.19
N HIS A 94 5.59 8.29 -8.21
CA HIS A 94 6.59 7.56 -8.98
C HIS A 94 7.85 7.23 -8.17
N GLU A 95 8.24 8.10 -7.24
CA GLU A 95 9.36 7.85 -6.32
C GLU A 95 8.99 6.76 -5.32
N ILE A 96 7.77 6.81 -4.78
CA ILE A 96 7.26 5.80 -3.86
C ILE A 96 7.14 4.43 -4.55
N SER A 97 6.63 4.37 -5.78
CA SER A 97 6.57 3.13 -6.54
C SER A 97 7.96 2.57 -6.84
N THR A 98 8.94 3.43 -7.13
CA THR A 98 10.35 3.02 -7.29
C THR A 98 10.90 2.42 -6.00
N TYR A 99 10.60 3.03 -4.84
CA TYR A 99 10.95 2.48 -3.53
C TYR A 99 10.33 1.10 -3.31
N PHE A 100 9.03 0.94 -3.56
CA PHE A 100 8.34 -0.34 -3.38
C PHE A 100 8.84 -1.42 -4.33
N GLU A 101 9.14 -1.08 -5.58
CA GLU A 101 9.75 -2.01 -6.53
C GLU A 101 11.10 -2.51 -6.01
N GLN A 102 11.95 -1.63 -5.49
CA GLN A 102 13.23 -2.03 -4.90
C GLN A 102 13.05 -2.86 -3.62
N LEU A 103 12.06 -2.54 -2.79
CA LEU A 103 11.74 -3.27 -1.57
C LEU A 103 11.30 -4.70 -1.91
N LEU A 104 10.37 -4.86 -2.85
CA LEU A 104 9.87 -6.17 -3.29
C LEU A 104 10.97 -6.99 -3.96
N ASN A 105 11.86 -6.38 -4.74
CA ASN A 105 12.97 -7.09 -5.40
C ASN A 105 13.98 -7.69 -4.40
N LYS A 106 14.01 -7.18 -3.16
CA LYS A 106 14.87 -7.67 -2.09
C LYS A 106 14.13 -8.62 -1.14
N TYR A 107 12.80 -8.63 -1.18
CA TYR A 107 11.99 -9.42 -0.28
C TYR A 107 11.82 -10.85 -0.81
N GLN A 108 12.10 -11.84 0.03
CA GLN A 108 11.93 -13.25 -0.29
C GLN A 108 10.79 -13.82 0.57
N GLY A 109 9.58 -13.85 0.01
CA GLY A 109 8.41 -14.44 0.66
C GLY A 109 7.40 -14.92 -0.37
N ASP A 110 6.55 -15.86 0.04
CA ASP A 110 5.62 -16.58 -0.82
C ASP A 110 4.25 -15.88 -0.97
N GLN A 111 4.05 -14.75 -0.31
CA GLN A 111 2.81 -13.98 -0.36
C GLN A 111 2.69 -13.17 -1.65
N GLU A 112 1.45 -12.99 -2.09
CA GLU A 112 1.10 -12.06 -3.14
C GLU A 112 0.96 -10.66 -2.54
N ILE A 113 1.68 -9.69 -3.10
CA ILE A 113 1.67 -8.31 -2.64
C ILE A 113 1.27 -7.43 -3.81
N VAL A 114 0.28 -6.56 -3.56
CA VAL A 114 -0.17 -5.53 -4.51
C VAL A 114 -0.09 -4.18 -3.80
N ILE A 115 0.64 -3.26 -4.41
CA ILE A 115 0.83 -1.91 -3.88
C ILE A 115 0.31 -0.94 -4.93
N ASP A 116 -0.77 -0.25 -4.59
CA ASP A 116 -1.35 0.80 -5.41
C ASP A 116 -0.95 2.17 -4.82
N THR A 117 -0.19 2.96 -5.56
CA THR A 117 0.16 4.34 -5.19
C THR A 117 -0.63 5.32 -6.06
N PHE A 118 -1.33 6.24 -5.41
CA PHE A 118 -2.27 7.21 -6.00
C PHE A 118 -1.71 8.63 -5.98
N ASP A 119 -1.99 9.40 -7.03
CA ASP A 119 -1.96 10.87 -7.05
C ASP A 119 -3.35 11.48 -6.86
N ASP A 120 -3.40 12.79 -7.07
CA ASP A 120 -4.53 13.69 -6.95
C ASP A 120 -5.65 13.50 -7.99
N ASP A 121 -5.59 12.51 -8.91
CA ASP A 121 -6.75 11.81 -9.55
C ASP A 121 -6.44 11.21 -10.93
N THR A 122 -5.24 11.38 -11.47
CA THR A 122 -5.00 11.08 -12.89
C THR A 122 -4.47 9.67 -13.12
N ASN A 123 -3.67 9.14 -12.19
CA ASN A 123 -2.96 7.90 -12.41
C ASN A 123 -2.81 7.09 -11.12
N MET A 124 -2.65 5.78 -11.29
CA MET A 124 -2.24 4.88 -10.24
C MET A 124 -1.04 4.09 -10.72
N TYR A 125 -0.01 4.02 -9.88
CA TYR A 125 1.09 3.07 -10.07
C TYR A 125 0.76 1.81 -9.29
N ARG A 126 0.76 0.67 -9.97
CA ARG A 126 0.63 -0.64 -9.33
C ARG A 126 1.95 -1.38 -9.39
N THR A 127 2.54 -1.66 -8.22
CA THR A 127 3.67 -2.57 -8.07
C THR A 127 3.17 -3.87 -7.46
N SER A 128 3.42 -5.02 -8.09
CA SER A 128 2.95 -6.31 -7.58
C SER A 128 3.95 -7.45 -7.75
N THR A 129 3.85 -8.47 -6.90
CA THR A 129 4.56 -9.76 -7.02
C THR A 129 3.76 -10.82 -7.78
N TYR A 130 2.59 -10.46 -8.32
CA TYR A 130 1.74 -11.35 -9.10
C TYR A 130 2.44 -11.78 -10.40
N ASP A 131 2.32 -13.05 -10.78
CA ASP A 131 3.00 -13.70 -11.92
C ASP A 131 4.52 -13.87 -11.82
N GLU A 132 5.09 -13.94 -10.61
CA GLU A 132 6.52 -14.19 -10.33
C GLU A 132 7.51 -13.11 -10.85
N GLU A 133 7.03 -12.11 -11.59
CA GLU A 133 7.79 -10.93 -11.99
C GLU A 133 7.30 -9.70 -11.24
N ILE A 134 8.22 -9.01 -10.56
CA ILE A 134 7.91 -7.72 -9.94
C ILE A 134 7.76 -6.70 -11.06
N LYS A 135 6.55 -6.15 -11.18
CA LYS A 135 6.23 -5.18 -12.23
C LYS A 135 5.54 -3.97 -11.65
N THR A 136 6.04 -2.79 -12.03
CA THR A 136 5.34 -1.52 -11.84
C THR A 136 4.60 -1.14 -13.12
N THR A 137 3.29 -0.95 -13.04
CA THR A 137 2.45 -0.57 -14.18
C THR A 137 1.71 0.74 -13.89
N LEU A 138 1.76 1.68 -14.82
CA LEU A 138 0.94 2.89 -14.80
C LEU A 138 -0.47 2.56 -15.30
N ILE A 139 -1.47 2.82 -14.46
CA ILE A 139 -2.87 2.55 -14.74
C ILE A 139 -3.61 3.90 -14.73
N PRO A 140 -4.11 4.38 -15.89
CA PRO A 140 -4.94 5.58 -15.94
C PRO A 140 -6.21 5.37 -15.14
N LEU A 141 -6.55 6.32 -14.27
CA LEU A 141 -7.81 6.26 -13.52
C LEU A 141 -8.93 6.87 -14.37
N GLN A 142 -10.02 6.13 -14.56
CA GLN A 142 -11.24 6.72 -15.09
C GLN A 142 -11.84 7.60 -13.99
N ARG A 143 -11.95 8.92 -14.24
CA ARG A 143 -12.69 9.82 -13.37
C ARG A 143 -14.10 9.25 -13.18
N GLN A 144 -14.46 8.92 -11.95
CA GLN A 144 -15.85 8.63 -11.62
C GLN A 144 -16.59 9.96 -11.71
N ASN A 145 -17.46 10.10 -12.72
CA ASN A 145 -18.32 11.27 -12.91
C ASN A 145 -19.40 11.36 -11.83
#